data_AF-A0AAW2BT59-F1
#
_entry.id   AF-A0AAW2BT59-F1
#
_cell.length_a   1.000
_cell.length_b   1.000
_cell.length_c   1.000
_cell.angle_alpha   90.00
_cell.angle_beta   90.00
_cell.angle_gamma   90.00
#
_symmetry.space_group_name_H-M   'P 1'
#
loop_
_entity.id
_entity.type
_entity.pdbx_description
1 polymer ?
#
loop_
_entity_poly.entity_id
_entity_poly.type
_entity_poly.pdbx_seq_one_letter_code
_entity_poly.pdbx_strand_id
1 'polypeptide(L)'
;MASWTKVLISMESLRGYEPNIGTIVDVMPPCVFCNGALHYRGFTRQGRFILSFDVSDERFCEIMMPSNFRDGIIVMFEQVAMFKGSLAIIIFSHNFLNLGILGGCLCHIWVMEEYGVANS
;
A
#
# COMPACT_ATOMS: atom_id res chain seq x y z
N MET A 1 -34.53 -3.63 -7.57
CA MET A 1 -33.98 -4.16 -6.30
C MET A 1 -32.50 -4.41 -6.52
N ALA A 2 -31.63 -3.87 -5.66
CA ALA A 2 -30.22 -4.25 -5.69
C ALA A 2 -30.05 -5.59 -4.97
N SER A 3 -29.43 -6.57 -5.62
CA SER A 3 -29.05 -7.86 -5.01
C SER A 3 -27.55 -7.84 -4.70
N TRP A 4 -27.19 -8.29 -3.51
CA TRP A 4 -25.79 -8.42 -3.10
C TRP A 4 -25.27 -9.82 -3.44
N THR A 5 -24.11 -9.90 -4.10
CA THR A 5 -23.38 -11.15 -4.30
C THR A 5 -22.12 -11.11 -3.44
N LYS A 6 -21.92 -12.13 -2.60
CA LYS A 6 -20.68 -12.29 -1.85
C LYS A 6 -19.65 -12.97 -2.75
N VAL A 7 -18.58 -12.26 -3.09
CA VAL A 7 -17.40 -12.85 -3.73
C VAL A 7 -16.41 -13.18 -2.62
N LEU A 8 -16.18 -14.47 -2.37
CA LEU A 8 -15.16 -14.94 -1.42
C LEU A 8 -13.92 -15.31 -2.22
N ILE A 9 -12.85 -14.56 -2.03
CA ILE A 9 -11.61 -14.76 -2.77
C ILE A 9 -10.57 -15.21 -1.75
N SER A 10 -10.07 -16.44 -1.94
CA SER A 10 -9.07 -17.00 -1.05
C SER A 10 -7.72 -16.34 -1.30
N MET A 11 -7.04 -15.96 -0.23
CA MET A 11 -5.67 -15.44 -0.26
C MET A 11 -4.64 -16.52 -0.62
N GLU A 12 -5.07 -17.74 -0.95
CA GLU A 12 -4.24 -18.82 -1.49
C GLU A 12 -3.47 -18.40 -2.75
N SER A 13 -4.01 -17.47 -3.55
CA SER A 13 -3.31 -16.91 -4.73
C SER A 13 -2.00 -16.18 -4.39
N LEU A 14 -1.87 -15.62 -3.18
CA LEU A 14 -0.63 -14.98 -2.72
C LEU A 14 0.44 -15.99 -2.32
N ARG A 15 0.07 -17.22 -1.97
CA ARG A 15 1.03 -18.25 -1.51
C ARG A 15 1.89 -18.83 -2.63
N GLY A 16 1.67 -18.42 -3.88
CA GLY A 16 2.40 -18.87 -5.05
C GLY A 16 3.49 -17.90 -5.56
N TYR A 17 3.60 -16.70 -4.98
CA TYR A 17 4.62 -15.72 -5.36
C TYR A 17 5.75 -15.71 -4.32
N GLU A 18 7.00 -15.86 -4.76
CA GLU A 18 8.14 -15.46 -3.96
C GLU A 18 8.31 -13.94 -4.09
N PRO A 19 8.55 -13.21 -2.97
CA PRO A 19 8.92 -13.75 -1.66
C PRO A 19 7.71 -14.14 -0.82
N ASN A 20 7.88 -15.20 -0.03
CA ASN A 20 6.94 -15.67 0.98
C ASN A 20 6.81 -14.60 2.10
N ILE A 21 6.06 -13.52 1.84
CA ILE A 21 5.99 -12.29 2.67
C ILE A 21 5.30 -12.53 4.02
N GLY A 22 4.83 -13.77 4.26
CA GLY A 22 4.31 -14.25 5.53
C GLY A 22 2.79 -14.06 5.65
N THR A 23 2.24 -14.42 6.81
CA THR A 23 0.82 -14.26 7.08
C THR A 23 0.47 -12.77 7.19
N ILE A 24 -0.53 -12.33 6.41
CA ILE A 24 -1.12 -11.00 6.55
C ILE A 24 -1.77 -10.90 7.92
N VAL A 25 -1.35 -9.89 8.68
CA VAL A 25 -1.85 -9.63 10.03
C VAL A 25 -2.90 -8.53 10.04
N ASP A 26 -2.86 -7.61 9.07
CA ASP A 26 -3.81 -6.49 8.99
C ASP A 26 -3.90 -5.92 7.56
N VAL A 27 -5.06 -5.32 7.25
CA VAL A 27 -5.32 -4.58 6.01
C VAL A 27 -6.06 -3.30 6.37
N MET A 28 -5.49 -2.15 6.04
CA MET A 28 -5.99 -0.85 6.49
C MET A 28 -6.60 0.00 5.36
N PRO A 29 -7.72 0.69 5.63
CA PRO A 29 -8.30 1.67 4.72
C PRO A 29 -7.47 2.98 4.67
N PRO A 30 -7.71 3.86 3.67
CA PRO A 30 -8.67 3.72 2.58
C PRO A 30 -8.20 2.75 1.49
N CYS A 31 -9.14 2.27 0.67
CA CYS A 31 -8.82 1.60 -0.59
C CYS A 31 -8.89 2.59 -1.76
N VAL A 32 -8.09 2.34 -2.80
CA VAL A 32 -8.15 3.11 -4.04
C VAL A 32 -8.26 2.19 -5.24
N PHE A 33 -9.05 2.60 -6.23
CA PHE A 33 -9.12 1.90 -7.51
C PHE A 33 -8.17 2.56 -8.51
N CYS A 34 -7.20 1.80 -9.02
CA CYS A 34 -6.22 2.27 -9.99
C CYS A 34 -5.88 1.12 -10.93
N ASN A 35 -5.75 1.40 -12.23
CA ASN A 35 -5.33 0.41 -13.23
C ASN A 35 -6.07 -0.93 -13.18
N GLY A 36 -7.39 -0.91 -12.96
CA GLY A 36 -8.20 -2.14 -12.94
C GLY A 36 -8.17 -2.92 -11.61
N ALA A 37 -7.44 -2.44 -10.61
CA ALA A 37 -7.32 -3.11 -9.32
C ALA A 37 -7.73 -2.23 -8.14
N LEU A 38 -8.18 -2.88 -7.06
CA LEU A 38 -8.37 -2.27 -5.75
C LEU A 38 -7.09 -2.40 -4.93
N HIS A 39 -6.60 -1.29 -4.39
CA HIS A 39 -5.38 -1.24 -3.59
C HIS A 39 -5.66 -0.89 -2.15
N TYR A 40 -5.04 -1.64 -1.25
CA TYR A 40 -5.10 -1.49 0.19
C TYR A 40 -3.69 -1.45 0.76
N ARG A 41 -3.54 -0.90 1.97
CA ARG A 41 -2.30 -1.11 2.73
C ARG A 41 -2.39 -2.46 3.44
N GLY A 42 -1.47 -3.37 3.13
CA GLY A 42 -1.32 -4.66 3.79
C GLY A 42 -0.15 -4.68 4.76
N PHE A 43 -0.27 -5.50 5.80
CA PHE A 43 0.76 -5.73 6.79
C PHE A 43 1.00 -7.21 7.00
N THR A 44 2.26 -7.61 7.10
CA THR A 44 2.68 -8.91 7.62
C THR A 44 3.55 -8.70 8.86
N ARG A 45 4.02 -9.80 9.46
CA ARG A 45 4.99 -9.70 10.57
C ARG A 45 6.35 -9.17 10.11
N GLN A 46 6.63 -9.30 8.81
CA GLN A 46 7.90 -8.95 8.18
C GLN A 46 7.90 -7.51 7.67
N GLY A 47 6.75 -6.94 7.34
CA GLY A 47 6.72 -5.58 6.81
C GLY A 47 5.36 -5.12 6.30
N ARG A 48 5.41 -4.11 5.45
CA ARG A 48 4.26 -3.44 4.84
C ARG A 48 4.36 -3.58 3.33
N PHE A 49 3.22 -3.68 2.70
CA PHE A 49 3.10 -3.80 1.25
C PHE A 49 1.78 -3.20 0.79
N ILE A 50 1.61 -3.01 -0.51
CA ILE A 50 0.31 -2.68 -1.10
C ILE A 50 -0.34 -4.00 -1.51
N LEU A 51 -1.47 -4.32 -0.89
CA LEU A 51 -2.31 -5.42 -1.31
C LEU A 51 -3.19 -4.92 -2.46
N SER A 52 -3.07 -5.56 -3.62
CA SER A 52 -3.83 -5.24 -4.82
C SER A 52 -4.78 -6.39 -5.12
N PHE A 53 -5.99 -6.07 -5.55
CA PHE A 53 -6.97 -7.03 -6.01
C PHE A 53 -7.36 -6.68 -7.44
N ASP A 54 -6.92 -7.50 -8.39
CA ASP A 54 -7.28 -7.35 -9.80
C ASP A 54 -8.75 -7.76 -9.98
N VAL A 55 -9.55 -6.82 -10.47
CA VAL A 55 -11.00 -7.05 -10.64
C VAL A 55 -11.31 -7.92 -11.86
N SER A 56 -10.43 -7.96 -12.86
CA SER A 56 -10.62 -8.74 -14.08
C SER A 56 -10.27 -10.21 -13.85
N ASP A 57 -9.10 -10.45 -13.24
CA ASP A 57 -8.60 -11.80 -13.00
C ASP A 57 -9.05 -12.39 -11.64
N GLU A 58 -9.74 -11.59 -10.83
CA GLU A 58 -10.19 -11.91 -9.48
C GLU A 58 -9.07 -12.47 -8.58
N ARG A 59 -7.88 -11.86 -8.67
CA ARG A 59 -6.67 -12.31 -7.97
C ARG A 59 -6.07 -11.24 -7.11
N PHE A 60 -5.48 -11.67 -6.00
CA PHE A 60 -4.66 -10.80 -5.19
C PHE A 60 -3.23 -10.77 -5.71
N CYS A 61 -2.67 -9.58 -5.74
CA CYS A 61 -1.28 -9.31 -6.05
C CYS A 61 -0.71 -8.44 -4.94
N GLU A 62 0.59 -8.54 -4.73
CA GLU A 62 1.31 -7.68 -3.80
C GLU A 62 2.22 -6.73 -4.56
N ILE A 63 2.37 -5.52 -4.04
CA ILE A 63 3.34 -4.57 -4.55
C ILE A 63 4.18 -4.09 -3.37
N MET A 64 5.49 -4.29 -3.48
CA MET A 64 6.43 -3.88 -2.45
C MET A 64 6.46 -2.36 -2.33
N MET A 65 6.48 -1.86 -1.10
CA MET A 65 6.71 -0.44 -0.86
C MET A 65 8.18 -0.08 -1.14
N PRO A 66 8.48 1.18 -1.51
CA PRO A 66 9.88 1.62 -1.66
C PRO A 66 10.63 1.41 -0.35
N SER A 67 11.86 0.88 -0.38
CA SER A 67 12.59 0.47 0.84
C SER A 67 12.99 1.64 1.75
N ASN A 68 13.22 2.82 1.18
CA ASN A 68 13.76 4.00 1.85
C ASN A 68 12.70 5.09 2.15
N PHE A 69 11.42 4.82 1.91
CA PHE A 69 10.37 5.85 2.00
C PHE A 69 10.14 6.45 3.40
N ARG A 70 10.71 5.81 4.44
CA ARG A 70 10.62 6.24 5.85
C ARG A 70 11.96 6.59 6.48
N ASP A 71 13.04 6.65 5.70
CA ASP A 71 14.37 6.91 6.24
C ASP A 71 14.44 8.33 6.81
N GLY A 72 14.86 8.43 8.08
CA GLY A 72 15.05 9.71 8.76
C GLY A 72 13.77 10.46 9.14
N ILE A 73 12.59 9.82 9.08
CA ILE A 73 11.31 10.46 9.44
C ILE A 73 10.53 9.67 10.51
N ILE A 74 9.84 10.35 11.43
CA ILE A 74 8.78 9.74 12.23
C ILE A 74 7.48 9.85 11.46
N VAL A 75 6.96 8.71 11.01
CA VAL A 75 5.67 8.60 10.35
C VAL A 75 4.55 8.74 11.36
N MET A 76 3.64 9.67 11.14
CA MET A 76 2.37 9.78 11.88
C MET A 76 1.32 8.86 11.27
N PHE A 77 1.09 9.00 9.97
CA PHE A 77 0.23 8.11 9.21
C PHE A 77 0.65 8.09 7.74
N GLU A 78 0.27 7.04 7.05
CA GLU A 78 0.43 6.92 5.61
C GLU A 78 -0.89 6.45 5.00
N GLN A 79 -1.04 6.55 3.68
CA GLN A 79 -2.17 6.00 2.96
C GLN A 79 -1.79 5.70 1.51
N VAL A 80 -2.45 4.70 0.93
CA VAL A 80 -2.43 4.50 -0.51
C VAL A 80 -3.38 5.52 -1.15
N ALA A 81 -2.96 6.11 -2.25
CA ALA A 81 -3.69 7.16 -2.96
C ALA A 81 -3.54 6.99 -4.47
N MET A 82 -4.43 7.65 -5.22
CA MET A 82 -4.23 7.89 -6.64
C MET A 82 -3.66 9.30 -6.81
N PHE A 83 -2.54 9.43 -7.51
CA PHE A 83 -1.90 10.70 -7.82
C PHE A 83 -1.66 10.81 -9.32
N LYS A 84 -2.39 11.73 -9.97
CA LYS A 84 -2.31 11.98 -11.42
C LYS A 84 -2.47 10.70 -12.28
N GLY A 85 -3.35 9.79 -11.87
CA GLY A 85 -3.62 8.53 -12.56
C GLY A 85 -2.69 7.39 -12.19
N SER A 86 -1.61 7.65 -11.44
CA SER A 86 -0.70 6.62 -10.94
C SER A 86 -1.01 6.26 -9.48
N LEU A 87 -0.67 5.02 -9.12
CA LEU A 87 -0.69 4.58 -7.72
C LEU A 87 0.38 5.32 -6.93
N ALA A 88 0.05 5.77 -5.72
CA ALA A 88 0.95 6.52 -4.87
C ALA A 88 0.80 6.15 -3.39
N ILE A 89 1.85 6.42 -2.62
CA ILE A 89 1.86 6.39 -1.16
C ILE A 89 2.04 7.81 -0.67
N ILE A 90 1.12 8.28 0.16
CA ILE A 90 1.23 9.57 0.85
C ILE A 90 1.59 9.31 2.30
N ILE A 91 2.63 10.00 2.79
CA ILE A 91 3.16 9.85 4.14
C ILE A 91 3.12 11.21 4.82
N PHE A 92 2.56 11.25 6.01
CA PHE A 92 2.59 12.40 6.89
C PHE A 92 3.57 12.13 8.02
N SER A 93 4.55 13.01 8.19
CA SER A 93 5.65 12.82 9.15
C SER A 93 5.89 14.07 9.99
N HIS A 94 6.56 13.91 11.13
CA HIS A 94 7.03 15.05 11.91
C HIS A 94 8.31 15.64 11.30
N ASN A 95 8.37 16.96 11.18
CA ASN A 95 9.60 17.65 10.84
C ASN A 95 10.54 17.69 12.06
N PHE A 96 11.73 17.12 11.95
CA PHE A 96 12.75 17.11 13.01
C PHE A 96 13.72 18.30 12.96
N LEU A 97 13.66 19.14 11.93
CA LEU A 97 14.66 20.19 11.78
C LEU A 97 14.43 21.34 12.77
N ASN A 98 15.27 21.28 13.81
CA ASN A 98 15.71 22.33 14.73
C ASN A 98 14.81 22.69 15.93
N LEU A 99 15.38 22.48 17.13
CA LEU A 99 15.13 23.21 18.39
C LEU A 99 13.93 22.79 19.26
N GLY A 100 13.60 21.50 19.34
CA GLY A 100 12.77 21.00 20.46
C GLY A 100 11.30 21.47 20.46
N ILE A 101 10.80 21.97 19.32
CA ILE A 101 9.40 22.31 19.13
C ILE A 101 8.81 21.36 18.08
N LEU A 102 7.78 20.60 18.46
CA LEU A 102 6.92 19.81 17.56
C LEU A 102 6.10 20.76 16.67
N GLY A 103 6.74 21.40 15.69
CA GLY A 103 6.12 22.53 14.98
C GLY A 103 5.49 22.23 13.62
N GLY A 104 5.81 21.09 12.98
CA GLY A 104 5.41 20.89 11.58
C GLY A 104 5.14 19.45 11.17
N CYS A 105 4.12 19.29 10.34
CA CYS A 105 3.83 18.07 9.59
C CYS A 105 4.40 18.21 8.18
N LEU A 106 5.20 17.24 7.73
CA LEU A 106 5.65 17.12 6.34
C LEU A 106 4.76 16.11 5.62
N CYS A 107 4.47 16.39 4.35
CA CYS A 107 3.77 15.47 3.45
C CYS A 107 4.74 15.02 2.36
N HIS A 108 5.00 13.71 2.30
CA HIS A 108 5.81 13.07 1.28
C HIS A 108 4.90 12.26 0.36
N ILE A 109 5.07 12.41 -0.95
CA ILE A 109 4.30 11.69 -1.97
C ILE A 109 5.26 10.84 -2.79
N TRP A 110 5.09 9.52 -2.72
CA TRP A 110 5.81 8.55 -3.52
C TRP A 110 4.89 8.05 -4.61
N VAL A 111 5.27 8.22 -5.86
CA VAL A 111 4.46 7.84 -7.02
C VAL A 111 5.11 6.64 -7.69
N MET A 112 4.31 5.63 -8.02
CA MET A 112 4.76 4.46 -8.76
C MET A 112 5.04 4.84 -10.21
N GLU A 113 6.29 4.68 -10.65
CA GLU A 113 6.71 5.00 -12.04
C GLU A 113 6.21 3.93 -13.01
N GLU A 114 6.42 2.64 -12.69
CA GLU A 114 5.92 1.50 -13.46
C GLU A 114 5.05 0.61 -12.57
N TYR A 115 3.84 0.35 -13.04
CA TYR A 115 2.85 -0.43 -12.30
C TYR A 115 3.05 -1.93 -12.56
N GLY A 116 3.23 -2.72 -11.49
CA GLY A 116 3.28 -4.18 -11.57
C GLY A 116 4.65 -4.81 -11.83
N VAL A 117 5.75 -4.04 -11.84
CA VAL A 117 7.09 -4.62 -11.90
C VAL A 117 7.50 -5.05 -10.49
N ALA A 118 7.50 -6.36 -10.24
CA ALA A 118 8.22 -6.91 -9.10
C ALA A 118 9.70 -6.57 -9.31
N ASN A 119 10.26 -5.69 -8.48
CA ASN A 119 11.71 -5.49 -8.47
C ASN A 119 12.37 -6.85 -8.23
N SER A 120 13.12 -7.30 -9.23
CA SER A 120 13.80 -8.60 -9.30
C SER A 120 14.92 -8.70 -8.28
#